data_AF-A0A8T3RAX8-F1
#
_entry.id   AF-A0A8T3RAX8-F1
#
_cell.length_a   1.000
_cell.length_b   1.000
_cell.length_c   1.000
_cell.angle_alpha   90.00
_cell.angle_beta   90.00
_cell.angle_gamma   90.00
#
_symmetry.space_group_name_H-M   'P 1'
#
loop_
_entity.id
_entity.type
_entity.pdbx_description
1 polymer ?
#
loop_
_entity_poly.entity_id
_entity_poly.type
_entity_poly.pdbx_seq_one_letter_code
_entity_poly.pdbx_strand_id
1 'polypeptide(L)' 'MTESLSTPSIAVTPLSRASTLPSYLYLDADVLEREKERVFGRTWQLVARGDELARVGDFV' A
#
# COMPACT_ATOMS: atom_id res chain seq x y z
N MET A 1 -20.50 12.22 -25.99
CA MET A 1 -19.34 12.89 -25.37
C MET A 1 -18.69 11.86 -24.48
N THR A 2 -17.84 11.01 -25.05
CA THR A 2 -17.28 9.84 -24.36
C THR A 2 -15.83 10.16 -24.03
N GLU A 3 -15.58 10.52 -22.77
CA GLU A 3 -14.27 10.88 -22.27
C GLU A 3 -13.39 9.62 -22.24
N SER A 4 -12.38 9.58 -23.10
CA SER A 4 -11.40 8.50 -23.12
C SER A 4 -10.45 8.68 -21.93
N LEU A 5 -10.62 7.85 -20.89
CA LEU A 5 -9.71 7.82 -19.75
C LEU A 5 -8.34 7.29 -20.23
N SER A 6 -7.39 8.20 -20.44
CA SER A 6 -6.00 7.90 -20.73
C SER A 6 -5.39 7.17 -19.53
N THR A 7 -5.28 5.84 -19.60
CA THR A 7 -4.57 5.06 -18.58
C THR A 7 -3.11 5.51 -18.54
N PRO A 8 -2.59 6.01 -17.39
CA PRO A 8 -1.18 6.34 -17.30
C PRO A 8 -0.37 5.06 -17.47
N SER A 9 0.46 5.02 -18.51
CA SER A 9 1.49 3.99 -18.66
C SER A 9 2.57 4.24 -17.61
N ILE A 10 2.54 3.48 -16.52
CA ILE A 10 3.60 3.51 -15.51
C ILE A 10 4.80 2.76 -16.10
N ALA A 11 5.90 3.45 -16.33
CA ALA A 11 7.15 2.83 -16.73
C ALA A 11 7.68 1.97 -15.56
N VAL A 12 7.66 0.64 -15.74
CA VAL A 12 8.19 -0.31 -14.75
C VAL A 12 9.66 -0.57 -15.05
N THR A 13 10.54 -0.30 -14.07
CA THR A 13 11.96 -0.68 -14.14
C THR A 13 12.09 -2.20 -13.99
N PRO A 14 12.79 -2.91 -14.91
CA PRO A 14 13.04 -4.33 -14.76
C PRO A 14 13.75 -4.65 -13.44
N LEU A 15 13.33 -5.72 -12.75
CA LEU A 15 13.89 -6.09 -11.44
C LEU A 15 15.42 -6.25 -11.45
N SER A 16 15.99 -6.72 -12.56
CA SER A 16 17.45 -6.85 -12.73
C SER A 16 18.22 -5.52 -12.71
N ARG A 17 17.51 -4.39 -12.81
CA ARG A 17 18.06 -3.02 -12.78
C ARG A 17 17.42 -2.17 -11.68
N ALA A 18 16.53 -2.75 -10.88
CA ALA A 18 15.87 -2.03 -9.81
C ALA A 18 16.85 -1.79 -8.65
N SER A 19 16.73 -0.63 -8.03
CA SER A 19 17.40 -0.28 -6.78
C SER A 19 16.37 -0.07 -5.68
N THR A 20 16.85 0.05 -4.45
CA THR A 20 16.00 0.54 -3.37
C THR A 20 15.51 1.96 -3.65
N LEU A 21 14.43 2.34 -2.97
CA LEU A 21 13.91 3.69 -3.01
C LEU A 21 14.93 4.69 -2.42
N PRO A 22 14.89 5.97 -2.84
CA PRO A 22 15.61 7.05 -2.16
C PRO A 22 15.37 7.07 -0.65
N SER A 23 16.42 7.38 0.12
CA SER A 23 16.39 7.30 1.60
C SER A 23 15.32 8.18 2.24
N TYR A 24 15.01 9.35 1.68
CA TYR A 24 14.01 10.25 2.23
C TYR A 24 12.60 9.64 2.27
N LEU A 25 12.28 8.70 1.37
CA LEU A 25 10.97 8.04 1.37
C LEU A 25 10.75 7.17 2.61
N TYR A 26 11.82 6.79 3.31
CA TYR A 26 11.73 6.05 4.57
C TYR A 26 11.75 6.97 5.81
N LEU A 27 12.12 8.25 5.66
CA LEU A 27 12.44 9.14 6.78
C LEU A 27 11.52 10.36 6.87
N ASP A 28 10.89 10.77 5.77
CA ASP A 28 10.02 11.93 5.70
C ASP A 28 8.62 11.60 6.26
N ALA A 29 8.20 12.34 7.29
CA ALA A 29 6.91 12.16 7.93
C ALA A 29 5.74 12.48 6.97
N ASP A 30 5.91 13.42 6.05
CA ASP A 30 4.85 13.76 5.08
C ASP A 30 4.64 12.62 4.06
N VAL A 31 5.70 11.84 3.78
CA VAL A 31 5.59 10.64 2.95
C VAL A 31 4.79 9.59 3.69
N LEU A 32 5.09 9.35 4.98
CA LEU A 32 4.36 8.40 5.81
C LEU A 32 2.86 8.74 5.92
N GLU A 33 2.50 10.00 6.14
CA GLU A 33 1.09 10.39 6.22
C GLU A 33 0.34 10.12 4.91
N ARG A 34 0.98 10.37 3.77
CA ARG A 34 0.39 10.04 2.46
C ARG A 34 0.25 8.53 2.25
N GLU A 35 1.20 7.72 2.71
CA GLU A 35 1.11 6.26 2.64
C GLU A 35 -0.03 5.73 3.50
N LYS A 36 -0.20 6.25 4.73
CA LYS A 36 -1.34 5.94 5.60
C LYS A 36 -2.67 6.22 4.91
N GLU A 37 -2.82 7.40 4.30
CA GLU A 37 -4.07 7.78 3.64
C GLU A 37 -4.36 7.00 2.35
N ARG A 38 -3.33 6.84 1.50
CA ARG A 38 -3.53 6.41 0.10
C ARG A 38 -3.29 4.93 -0.12
N VAL A 39 -2.48 4.29 0.72
CA VAL A 39 -2.17 2.86 0.63
C VAL A 39 -2.88 2.13 1.76
N PHE A 40 -2.50 2.35 3.01
CA PHE A 40 -3.02 1.57 4.13
C PHE A 40 -4.52 1.83 4.38
N GLY A 41 -4.98 3.08 4.24
CA GLY A 41 -6.39 3.44 4.36
C GLY A 41 -7.27 3.01 3.18
N ARG A 42 -6.69 2.43 2.12
CA ARG A 42 -7.40 2.05 0.89
C ARG A 42 -7.16 0.60 0.47
N THR A 43 -6.41 -0.17 1.26
CA THR A 43 -6.08 -1.57 0.95
C THR A 43 -6.42 -2.48 2.12
N TRP A 44 -6.75 -3.74 1.82
CA TRP A 44 -7.02 -4.76 2.83
C TRP A 44 -5.77 -5.01 3.69
N GLN A 45 -5.91 -4.81 5.00
CA GLN A 45 -4.87 -5.13 5.97
C GLN A 45 -5.20 -6.46 6.63
N LEU A 46 -4.26 -7.41 6.58
CA LEU A 46 -4.37 -8.66 7.33
C LEU A 46 -4.10 -8.36 8.80
N VAL A 47 -5.10 -8.52 9.66
CA VAL A 47 -5.02 -8.16 11.10
C VAL A 47 -4.94 -9.35 12.04
N ALA A 48 -5.46 -10.52 11.64
CA ALA A 48 -5.46 -11.73 12.44
C ALA A 48 -5.61 -12.96 11.55
N ARG A 49 -5.17 -14.11 12.03
CA ARG A 49 -5.62 -15.40 11.50
C ARG A 49 -6.97 -15.77 12.09
N GLY A 50 -7.76 -16.54 11.34
CA GLY A 50 -9.12 -16.91 11.76
C GLY A 50 -9.17 -17.80 13.01
N ASP A 51 -8.11 -18.57 13.29
CA ASP A 51 -8.01 -19.42 14.48
C ASP A 51 -7.73 -18.62 15.77
N GLU A 52 -7.25 -17.38 15.66
CA GLU A 52 -7.06 -16.47 16.81
C GLU A 52 -8.38 -15.87 17.30
N LEU A 53 -9.45 -15.94 16.49
CA LEU A 53 -10.77 -15.35 16.78
C LEU A 53 -11.91 -16.39 16.64
N ALA A 54 -11.63 -17.64 16.98
CA ALA A 54 -12.54 -18.77 16.73
C ALA A 54 -13.77 -18.79 17.65
N ARG A 55 -13.73 -18.09 18.79
CA ARG A 55 -14.79 -18.09 19.80
C ARG A 55 -15.36 -16.70 20.03
N VAL A 56 -16.62 -16.68 20.46
CA VAL A 56 -17.28 -15.44 20.87
C VAL A 56 -16.53 -14.85 22.07
N GLY A 57 -16.10 -13.59 21.93
CA GLY A 57 -15.35 -12.87 22.94
C GLY A 57 -13.82 -12.88 22.75
N ASP A 58 -13.30 -13.62 21.77
CA ASP A 58 -11.89 -13.53 21.38
C ASP A 58 -11.62 -12.14 20.75
N PHE A 59 -10.46 -11.54 21.07
CA PHE A 59 -10.01 -10.26 20.53
C PHE A 59 -8.48 -10.23 20.40
N VAL A 60 -7.97 -9.43 19.46
CA VAL A 60 -6.54 -9.15 19.21
C VAL A 60 -6.31 -7.67 18.93
#